data_AF-A0A838K2H7-F1
#
_entry.id   AF-A0A838K2H7-F1
#
_cell.length_a   1.000
_cell.length_b   1.000
_cell.length_c   1.000
_cell.angle_alpha   90.00
_cell.angle_beta   90.00
_cell.angle_gamma   90.00
#
_symmetry.space_group_name_H-M   'P 1'
#
loop_
_entity.id
_entity.type
_entity.pdbx_description
1 polymer ?
#
loop_
_entity_poly.entity_id
_entity_poly.type
_entity_poly.pdbx_seq_one_letter_code
_entity_poly.pdbx_strand_id
1 'polypeptide(L)' 'GLYARADRGEIPNFTGVSDPYERPLDPEVHLRTADEAPRESASSVLSYLQQRGLLE' A
#
# COMPACT_ATOMS: atom_id res chain seq x y z
N GLY A 1 -5.87 -15.74 10.69
CA GLY A 1 -5.72 -14.35 10.24
C GLY A 1 -6.86 -13.95 9.32
N LEU A 2 -6.95 -12.69 8.92
CA LEU A 2 -8.00 -12.20 8.02
C LEU A 2 -7.99 -12.94 6.67
N TYR A 3 -6.81 -13.09 6.06
CA TYR A 3 -6.64 -13.90 4.84
C TYR A 3 -7.17 -15.33 4.99
N ALA A 4 -6.73 -16.06 6.02
CA ALA A 4 -7.21 -17.43 6.26
C ALA A 4 -8.74 -17.54 6.46
N ARG A 5 -9.43 -16.47 6.89
CA ARG A 5 -10.91 -16.43 6.98
C ARG A 5 -11.53 -16.12 5.62
N ALA A 6 -10.94 -15.20 4.87
CA ALA A 6 -11.33 -14.89 3.49
C ALA A 6 -11.19 -16.12 2.57
N ASP A 7 -10.09 -16.87 2.69
CA ASP A 7 -9.86 -18.11 1.92
C ASP A 7 -10.93 -19.19 2.20
N ARG A 8 -11.50 -19.20 3.41
CA ARG A 8 -12.63 -20.08 3.78
C ARG A 8 -14.00 -19.52 3.38
N GLY A 9 -14.05 -18.37 2.72
CA GLY A 9 -15.30 -17.71 2.32
C GLY A 9 -16.07 -17.03 3.46
N GLU A 10 -15.47 -16.88 4.64
CA GLU A 10 -16.13 -16.25 5.81
C GLU A 10 -16.18 -14.71 5.69
N ILE A 11 -15.38 -14.13 4.79
CA ILE A 11 -15.35 -12.69 4.54
C ILE A 11 -15.68 -12.46 3.06
N PRO A 12 -16.89 -11.96 2.74
CA PRO A 12 -17.26 -11.65 1.37
C PRO A 12 -16.49 -10.40 0.88
N ASN A 13 -16.30 -10.32 -0.44
CA ASN A 13 -15.69 -9.17 -1.13
C ASN A 13 -14.34 -8.78 -0.52
N PHE A 14 -13.49 -9.77 -0.24
CA PHE A 14 -12.18 -9.53 0.33
C PHE A 14 -11.19 -9.21 -0.80
N THR A 15 -10.70 -7.98 -0.83
CA THR A 15 -9.77 -7.48 -1.85
C THR A 15 -8.51 -8.35 -1.94
N GLY A 16 -8.19 -8.79 -3.16
CA GLY A 16 -7.07 -9.70 -3.45
C GLY A 16 -7.40 -11.19 -3.29
N VAL A 17 -8.61 -11.55 -2.84
CA VAL A 17 -9.08 -12.94 -2.73
C VAL A 17 -10.35 -13.14 -3.56
N SER A 18 -11.46 -12.51 -3.17
CA SER A 18 -12.76 -12.62 -3.85
C SER A 18 -13.16 -11.33 -4.58
N ASP A 19 -12.45 -10.23 -4.35
CA ASP A 19 -12.65 -8.94 -5.00
C ASP A 19 -11.32 -8.42 -5.60
N PRO A 20 -11.29 -7.78 -6.77
CA PRO A 20 -10.04 -7.36 -7.40
C PRO A 20 -9.44 -6.12 -6.71
N TYR A 21 -8.13 -5.93 -6.89
CA TYR A 21 -7.45 -4.68 -6.53
C TYR A 21 -7.01 -3.96 -7.81
N GLU A 22 -7.51 -2.74 -8.00
CA GLU A 22 -7.10 -1.88 -9.11
C GLU A 22 -5.88 -1.06 -8.69
N ARG A 23 -4.70 -1.47 -9.19
CA ARG A 23 -3.45 -0.75 -8.92
C ARG A 23 -3.50 0.67 -9.51
N PRO A 24 -3.00 1.69 -8.79
CA PRO A 24 -2.86 3.04 -9.35
C PRO A 24 -2.04 3.01 -10.64
N LEU A 25 -2.51 3.72 -11.67
CA LEU A 25 -1.82 3.81 -12.97
C LEU A 25 -0.63 4.78 -12.92
N ASP A 26 -0.77 5.88 -12.19
CA ASP A 26 0.23 6.94 -12.07
C ASP A 26 0.29 7.44 -10.61
N PRO A 27 0.89 6.67 -9.68
CA PRO A 27 1.05 7.10 -8.30
C PRO A 27 2.20 8.10 -8.18
N GLU A 28 2.01 9.16 -7.38
CA GLU A 28 3.07 10.13 -7.11
C GLU A 28 4.25 9.52 -6.33
N VAL A 29 3.96 8.55 -5.45
CA VAL A 29 4.96 7.76 -4.72
C VAL A 29 4.51 6.30 -4.67
N HIS A 30 5.39 5.38 -5.06
CA HIS A 30 5.14 3.94 -4.98
C HIS A 30 6.15 3.29 -4.01
N LEU A 31 5.66 2.82 -2.87
CA LEU A 31 6.45 2.19 -1.81
C LEU A 31 6.43 0.67 -1.98
N ARG A 32 7.62 0.04 -2.08
CA ARG A 32 7.75 -1.41 -2.27
C ARG A 32 8.04 -2.08 -0.93
N THR A 33 7.02 -2.10 -0.07
CA THR A 33 7.14 -2.51 1.35
C THR A 33 7.63 -3.95 1.59
N ALA A 34 7.66 -4.81 0.57
CA ALA A 34 8.27 -6.14 0.65
C ALA A 34 9.81 -6.09 0.57
N ASP A 35 10.36 -5.03 -0.05
CA ASP A 35 11.78 -4.87 -0.38
C ASP A 35 12.47 -3.80 0.48
N GLU A 36 11.72 -3.09 1.34
CA GLU A 36 12.21 -1.95 2.12
C GLU A 36 11.68 -1.98 3.57
N ALA A 37 12.44 -1.39 4.49
CA ALA A 37 12.01 -1.23 5.88
C ALA A 37 10.98 -0.09 6.00
N PRO A 38 10.06 -0.14 6.99
CA PRO A 38 9.07 0.92 7.18
C PRO A 38 9.64 2.33 7.30
N ARG A 39 10.86 2.45 7.87
CA ARG A 39 11.55 3.73 8.00
C ARG A 39 11.97 4.29 6.64
N GLU A 40 12.39 3.43 5.72
CA GLU A 40 12.79 3.81 4.36
C GLU A 40 11.58 4.26 3.55
N SER A 41 10.46 3.51 3.61
CA SER A 41 9.19 3.92 3.00
C SER A 41 8.74 5.29 3.50
N ALA A 42 8.78 5.51 4.82
CA ALA A 42 8.39 6.77 5.42
C ALA A 42 9.30 7.93 4.98
N SER A 43 10.61 7.71 4.90
CA SER A 43 11.57 8.70 4.39
C SER A 43 11.28 9.10 2.94
N SER A 44 10.89 8.14 2.08
CA SER A 44 10.49 8.43 0.70
C SER A 44 9.27 9.35 0.63
N VAL A 45 8.26 9.12 1.47
CA VAL A 45 7.06 9.98 1.55
C VAL A 45 7.42 11.38 2.04
N LEU A 46 8.20 11.50 3.12
CA LEU A 46 8.61 12.80 3.65
C LEU A 46 9.41 13.61 2.63
N SER A 47 10.35 12.95 1.93
CA SER A 47 11.15 13.57 0.88
C SER A 47 10.28 14.09 -0.26
N TYR A 48 9.28 13.32 -0.68
CA TYR A 48 8.32 13.76 -1.70
C TYR A 48 7.54 15.00 -1.26
N LEU A 49 7.05 15.02 -0.01
CA LEU A 49 6.33 16.18 0.54
C LEU A 49 7.22 17.42 0.60
N GLN A 50 8.48 17.27 1.03
CA GLN A 50 9.45 18.38 1.06
C GLN A 50 9.75 18.92 -0.34
N GLN A 51 9.98 18.05 -1.33
CA GLN A 51 10.22 18.46 -2.73
C GLN A 51 9.03 19.20 -3.35
N ARG A 52 7.80 18.88 -2.90
CA ARG A 52 6.57 19.55 -3.32
C ARG A 52 6.29 20.84 -2.54
N GLY A 53 7.13 21.20 -1.57
CA GLY A 53 6.93 22.36 -0.69
C GLY A 53 5.74 22.22 0.26
N LEU A 54 5.34 20.97 0.57
CA LEU A 54 4.22 20.66 1.46
C LEU A 54 4.67 20.38 2.90
N LEU A 55 5.97 20.28 3.13
CA LEU A 55 6.61 20.03 4.41
C LEU A 55 7.97 20.74 4.43
N GLU A 56 8.34 21.31 5.59
CA GLU A 56 9.67 21.91 5.84
C GLU A 56 10.66 20.85 6.35
#